data_AF-A0A0R3CYQ8-F1
#
_entry.id   AF-A0A0R3CYQ8-F1
#
_cell.length_a   1.000
_cell.length_b   1.000
_cell.length_c   1.000
_cell.angle_alpha   90.00
_cell.angle_beta   90.00
_cell.angle_gamma   90.00
#
_symmetry.space_group_name_H-M   'P 1'
#
loop_
_entity.id
_entity.type
_entity.pdbx_description
1 polymer ?
#
loop_
_entity_poly.entity_id
_entity_poly.type
_entity_poly.pdbx_seq_one_letter_code
_entity_poly.pdbx_strand_id
1 'polypeptide(L)' 'MARRPPTEADADDLPRYFVWVRGLEGPEPQKWVAMDFGVGDWKREQVLAWLELPMDERRLPLSMLARRYPPPKVETL' A
#
# COMPACT_ATOMS: atom_id res chain seq x y z
N MET A 1 -2.77 1.16 35.97
CA MET A 1 -2.67 1.52 34.55
C MET A 1 -3.36 0.41 33.74
N ALA A 2 -4.61 0.63 33.32
CA ALA A 2 -5.34 -0.36 32.54
C ALA A 2 -4.87 -0.27 31.08
N ARG A 3 -4.27 -1.36 30.56
CA ARG A 3 -3.96 -1.48 29.13
C ARG A 3 -5.29 -1.53 28.39
N ARG A 4 -5.64 -0.45 27.69
CA ARG A 4 -6.78 -0.46 26.76
C ARG A 4 -6.54 -1.59 25.75
N PRO A 5 -7.52 -2.47 25.49
CA PRO A 5 -7.41 -3.37 24.34
C PRO A 5 -7.25 -2.49 23.08
N PRO A 6 -6.39 -2.86 22.12
CA PRO A 6 -6.35 -2.18 20.83
C PRO A 6 -7.70 -2.42 20.15
N THR A 7 -8.58 -1.43 20.28
CA THR A 7 -9.92 -1.40 19.70
C THR A 7 -9.80 -1.50 18.18
N GLU A 8 -10.75 -2.18 17.56
CA GLU A 8 -10.93 -2.41 16.11
C GLU A 8 -10.68 -1.19 15.18
N ALA A 9 -10.66 0.03 15.72
CA ALA A 9 -10.22 1.25 15.04
C ALA A 9 -8.77 1.16 14.49
N ASP A 10 -7.87 0.43 15.16
CA ASP A 10 -6.48 0.24 14.69
C ASP A 10 -6.45 -0.55 13.35
N ALA A 11 -7.43 -1.43 13.12
CA ALA A 11 -7.53 -2.22 11.89
C ALA A 11 -8.08 -1.43 10.68
N ASP A 12 -8.70 -0.28 10.92
CA ASP A 12 -9.11 0.66 9.88
C ASP A 12 -7.96 1.60 9.46
N ASP A 13 -7.04 1.88 10.38
CA ASP A 13 -5.82 2.66 10.14
C ASP A 13 -4.69 1.83 9.48
N LEU A 14 -4.78 0.50 9.52
CA LEU A 14 -3.81 -0.36 8.85
C LEU A 14 -3.93 -0.24 7.33
N PRO A 15 -2.81 -0.02 6.60
CA PRO A 15 -2.82 0.06 5.15
C PRO A 15 -3.38 -1.24 4.56
N ARG A 16 -4.50 -1.09 3.83
CA ARG A 16 -5.25 -2.18 3.22
C ARG A 16 -4.78 -2.49 1.83
N TYR A 17 -4.02 -1.61 1.21
CA TYR A 17 -3.61 -1.75 -0.17
C TYR A 17 -2.10 -1.65 -0.30
N PHE A 18 -1.55 -2.52 -1.13
CA PHE A 18 -0.21 -2.41 -1.64
C PHE A 18 -0.28 -1.78 -3.02
N VAL A 19 0.47 -0.71 -3.23
CA VAL A 19 0.35 0.13 -4.42
C VAL A 19 1.74 0.34 -4.99
N TRP A 20 1.91 0.04 -6.26
CA TRP A 20 3.07 0.46 -7.03
C TRP A 20 2.78 1.81 -7.63
N VAL A 21 3.59 2.80 -7.29
CA VAL A 21 3.51 4.13 -7.90
C VAL A 21 4.71 4.39 -8.80
N ARG A 22 4.56 5.30 -9.76
CA ARG A 22 5.65 5.76 -10.62
C ARG A 22 6.60 6.64 -9.79
N GLY A 23 7.70 6.06 -9.32
CA GLY A 23 8.80 6.80 -8.70
C GLY A 23 9.76 7.37 -9.74
N LEU A 24 10.69 8.21 -9.28
CA LEU A 24 11.72 8.85 -10.12
C LEU A 24 12.72 7.84 -10.69
N GLU A 25 13.05 6.79 -9.93
CA GLU A 25 14.03 5.75 -10.31
C GLU A 25 13.37 4.45 -10.81
N GLY A 26 12.04 4.40 -10.81
CA GLY A 26 11.27 3.21 -11.18
C GLY A 26 10.01 3.06 -10.32
N PRO A 27 9.26 1.97 -10.51
CA PRO A 27 8.09 1.67 -9.68
C PRO A 27 8.50 1.62 -8.21
N GLU A 28 7.81 2.38 -7.36
CA GLU A 28 8.04 2.42 -5.92
C GLU A 28 6.90 1.73 -5.18
N PRO A 29 7.20 0.78 -4.27
CA PRO A 29 6.19 0.07 -3.51
C PRO A 29 5.72 0.92 -2.32
N GLN A 30 4.42 1.15 -2.23
CA GLN A 30 3.78 1.89 -1.15
C GLN A 30 2.61 1.12 -0.54
N LYS A 31 2.15 1.60 0.61
CA LYS A 31 1.05 1.03 1.38
C LYS A 31 0.02 2.09 1.67
N TRP A 32 -1.20 1.88 1.20
CA TRP A 32 -2.27 2.87 1.26
C TRP A 32 -3.43 2.34 2.10
N VAL A 33 -4.03 3.23 2.90
CA VAL A 33 -5.32 2.98 3.55
C VAL A 33 -6.45 3.27 2.56
N ALA A 34 -7.67 2.79 2.83
CA ALA A 34 -8.81 3.01 1.93
C ALA A 34 -9.08 4.49 1.66
N MET A 35 -8.84 5.36 2.65
CA MET A 35 -8.99 6.80 2.51
C MET A 35 -7.94 7.43 1.57
N ASP A 36 -6.76 6.83 1.42
CA ASP A 36 -5.65 7.41 0.63
C ASP A 36 -5.93 7.38 -0.88
N PHE A 37 -6.77 6.44 -1.34
CA PHE A 37 -7.26 6.44 -2.73
C PHE A 37 -8.16 7.64 -3.06
N GLY A 38 -8.72 8.35 -2.07
CA GLY A 38 -9.56 9.54 -2.28
C GLY A 38 -8.84 10.87 -2.05
N VAL A 39 -7.61 10.84 -1.51
CA VAL A 39 -6.84 12.04 -1.15
C VAL A 39 -5.97 12.45 -2.34
N GLY A 40 -6.58 13.21 -3.25
CA GLY A 40 -5.90 13.90 -4.36
C GLY A 40 -5.78 13.06 -5.63
N ASP A 41 -6.47 13.50 -6.69
CA ASP A 41 -6.41 12.91 -8.04
C ASP A 41 -4.98 12.63 -8.53
N TRP A 42 -4.03 13.51 -8.20
CA TRP A 42 -2.61 13.41 -8.59
C TRP A 42 -1.90 12.14 -8.09
N LYS A 43 -2.37 11.53 -6.99
CA LYS A 43 -1.81 10.28 -6.46
C LYS A 43 -2.24 9.09 -7.31
N ARG A 44 -3.50 9.07 -7.76
CA ARG A 44 -4.05 8.01 -8.62
C ARG A 44 -3.38 7.96 -9.99
N GLU A 45 -3.04 9.11 -10.56
CA GLU A 45 -2.35 9.18 -11.85
C GLU A 45 -0.95 8.55 -11.81
N GLN A 46 -0.33 8.49 -10.64
CA GLN A 46 0.96 7.83 -10.44
C GLN A 46 0.84 6.34 -10.12
N VAL A 47 -0.37 5.83 -9.84
CA VAL A 47 -0.57 4.41 -9.53
C VAL A 47 -0.39 3.57 -10.80
N LEU A 48 0.63 2.72 -10.78
CA LEU A 48 0.92 1.75 -11.83
C LEU A 48 0.13 0.46 -11.62
N ALA A 49 0.04 0.00 -10.37
CA ALA A 49 -0.73 -1.17 -9.97
C ALA A 49 -1.13 -1.08 -8.49
N TRP A 50 -2.24 -1.70 -8.12
CA TRP A 50 -2.66 -1.79 -6.73
C TRP A 50 -3.21 -3.19 -6.43
N LEU A 51 -3.06 -3.61 -5.19
CA LEU A 51 -3.50 -4.90 -4.67
C LEU A 51 -4.09 -4.71 -3.28
N GLU A 52 -5.27 -5.27 -3.02
CA GLU A 52 -5.80 -5.33 -1.65
C GLU A 52 -5.05 -6.40 -0.85
N LEU A 53 -4.48 -6.00 0.28
CA LEU A 53 -3.74 -6.87 1.18
C LEU A 53 -4.70 -7.57 2.15
N PRO A 54 -4.67 -8.92 2.20
CA PRO A 54 -5.34 -9.68 3.26
C PRO A 54 -4.74 -9.32 4.62
N MET A 55 -5.51 -9.52 5.70
CA MET A 55 -5.12 -9.07 7.05
C MET A 55 -3.73 -9.53 7.48
N ASP A 56 -3.34 -10.76 7.14
CA ASP A 56 -2.01 -11.32 7.42
C ASP A 56 -0.87 -10.57 6.71
N GLU A 57 -1.12 -10.03 5.52
CA GLU A 57 -0.13 -9.34 4.71
C GLU A 57 -0.01 -7.85 5.02
N ARG A 58 -1.04 -7.24 5.63
CA ARG A 58 -1.04 -5.80 6.00
C ARG A 58 0.12 -5.43 6.93
N ARG A 59 0.60 -6.37 7.73
CA ARG A 59 1.73 -6.17 8.66
C ARG A 59 3.10 -6.45 8.04
N LEU A 60 3.16 -7.05 6.85
CA LEU A 60 4.43 -7.39 6.20
C LEU A 60 5.17 -6.12 5.73
N PRO A 61 6.51 -6.07 5.82
CA PRO A 61 7.27 -4.93 5.30
C PRO A 61 7.15 -4.82 3.77
N LEU A 62 7.27 -3.60 3.24
CA LEU A 62 7.18 -3.31 1.80
C LEU A 62 8.15 -4.16 0.97
N SER A 63 9.37 -4.41 1.45
CA SER A 63 10.34 -5.26 0.75
C SER A 63 9.88 -6.71 0.60
N MET A 64 9.13 -7.26 1.57
CA MET A 64 8.56 -8.60 1.41
C MET A 64 7.38 -8.59 0.44
N LEU A 65 6.53 -7.57 0.51
CA LEU A 65 5.43 -7.41 -0.44
C LEU A 65 5.93 -7.23 -1.87
N ALA A 66 6.96 -6.41 -2.08
CA ALA A 66 7.57 -6.20 -3.39
C ALA A 66 8.22 -7.47 -3.97
N ARG A 67 8.70 -8.38 -3.10
CA ARG A 67 9.20 -9.70 -3.52
C ARG A 67 8.07 -10.66 -3.89
N ARG A 68 6.93 -10.58 -3.20
CA ARG A 68 5.76 -11.43 -3.46
C ARG A 68 4.94 -10.93 -4.66
N TYR A 69 4.86 -9.62 -4.82
CA TYR A 69 4.10 -8.91 -5.85
C TYR A 69 5.06 -7.98 -6.60
N PRO A 70 5.79 -8.51 -7.61
CA PRO A 70 6.76 -7.72 -8.35
C PRO A 70 6.08 -6.53 -9.06
N PRO A 71 6.83 -5.46 -9.33
CA PRO A 71 6.28 -4.30 -10.01
C PRO A 71 5.77 -4.69 -11.41
N PRO A 72 4.70 -4.04 -11.90
CA PRO A 72 4.29 -4.20 -13.28
C PRO A 72 5.48 -3.84 -14.18
N LYS A 73 5.66 -4.59 -15.27
CA LYS A 73 6.63 -4.25 -16.30
C LYS A 73 6.14 -2.97 -16.99
N VAL A 74 6.47 -1.82 -16.41
CA VAL A 74 6.36 -0.56 -17.11
C VAL A 74 7.45 -0.64 -18.17
N GLU A 75 7.07 -1.01 -19.40
CA GLU A 75 7.97 -0.85 -20.53
C GLU A 75 8.32 0.63 -20.58
N THR A 76 9.56 0.94 -20.20
CA THR A 76 10.15 2.26 -20.39
C THR A 76 10.30 2.46 -21.90
N LEU A 77 9.24 2.98 -22.53
CA LEU A 77 9.26 3.45 -23.91
C LEU A 77 10.21 4.65 -24.05
#